data_AF-A0A938W450-F1
#
_entry.id   AF-A0A938W450-F1
#
_cell.length_a   1.000
_cell.length_b   1.000
_cell.length_c   1.000
_cell.angle_alpha   90.00
_cell.angle_beta   90.00
_cell.angle_gamma   90.00
#
_symmetry.space_group_name_H-M   'P 1'
#
loop_
_entity.id
_entity.type
_entity.pdbx_description
1 polymer ?
#
loop_
_entity_poly.entity_id
_entity_poly.type
_entity_poly.pdbx_seq_one_letter_code
_entity_poly.pdbx_strand_id
1 'polypeptide(L)'
;MQTQVTLRLPDRLYRSATRLAVGVKRPVRAVLTDVLSSALDAWDVQDEAIERWADQRVLSQCDAQMSPRQSERLSELLDRQQSGRLTVDEKPELWALMRVYEAGQLRKAEALAEAVRRGLRAPGNT
;
A
#
# COMPACT_ATOMS: atom_id res chain seq x y z
N MET A 1 -6.80 15.56 -17.15
CA MET A 1 -7.67 16.52 -16.44
C MET A 1 -6.95 16.95 -15.16
N GLN A 2 -7.10 18.20 -14.70
CA GLN A 2 -6.53 18.65 -13.42
C GLN A 2 -7.66 18.96 -12.43
N THR A 3 -7.55 18.44 -11.21
CA THR A 3 -8.50 18.66 -10.11
C THR A 3 -7.76 19.29 -8.94
N GLN A 4 -8.26 20.40 -8.41
CA GLN A 4 -7.66 21.09 -7.27
C GLN A 4 -8.37 20.72 -5.97
N VAL A 5 -7.59 20.26 -4.98
CA VAL A 5 -8.08 19.92 -3.64
C VAL A 5 -7.24 20.70 -2.62
N THR A 6 -7.90 21.37 -1.66
CA THR A 6 -7.24 22.13 -0.59
C THR A 6 -7.25 21.31 0.71
N LEU A 7 -6.07 21.03 1.25
CA LEU A 7 -5.89 20.21 2.45
C LEU A 7 -5.34 21.07 3.60
N ARG A 8 -5.88 20.88 4.82
CA ARG A 8 -5.26 21.41 6.04
C ARG A 8 -4.34 20.34 6.62
N LEU A 9 -3.04 20.58 6.58
CA LEU A 9 -2.03 19.64 7.04
C LEU A 9 -1.66 19.93 8.51
N PRO A 10 -1.44 18.91 9.35
CA PRO A 10 -0.83 19.12 10.66
C PRO A 10 0.56 19.75 10.53
N ASP A 11 0.91 20.68 11.42
CA ASP A 11 2.21 21.41 11.37
C ASP A 11 3.42 20.49 11.31
N ARG A 12 3.36 19.33 11.98
CA ARG A 12 4.41 18.32 11.97
C ARG A 12 4.69 17.80 10.56
N LEU A 13 3.62 17.58 9.79
CA LEU A 13 3.69 17.02 8.44
C LEU A 13 4.26 18.06 7.47
N TYR A 14 3.77 19.30 7.58
CA TYR A 14 4.29 20.42 6.80
C TYR A 14 5.79 20.63 7.06
N ARG A 15 6.23 20.65 8.33
CA ARG A 15 7.65 20.78 8.68
C ARG A 15 8.52 19.66 8.10
N SER A 16 8.05 18.42 8.13
CA SER A 16 8.76 17.30 7.52
C SER A 16 8.85 17.42 6.00
N ALA A 17 7.76 17.79 5.33
CA ALA A 17 7.76 18.04 3.88
C ALA A 17 8.71 19.19 3.50
N THR A 18 8.74 20.27 4.28
CA THR A 18 9.65 21.40 4.05
C THR A 18 11.11 21.02 4.21
N ARG A 19 11.48 20.21 5.22
CA ARG A 19 12.85 19.72 5.37
C ARG A 19 13.30 18.88 4.17
N LEU A 20 12.42 18.01 3.69
CA LEU A 20 12.69 17.17 2.53
C LEU A 20 12.85 18.04 1.27
N ALA A 21 11.95 19.01 1.08
CA ALA A 21 11.96 19.98 -0.01
C ALA A 21 13.25 20.82 -0.07
N VAL A 22 13.77 21.27 1.08
CA VAL A 22 15.07 21.95 1.16
C VAL A 22 16.20 21.02 0.73
N GLY A 23 16.20 19.77 1.21
CA GLY A 23 17.21 18.77 0.85
C GLY A 23 17.27 18.48 -0.65
N VAL A 24 16.12 18.46 -1.33
CA VAL A 24 16.03 18.21 -2.78
C VAL A 24 15.95 19.49 -3.62
N LYS A 25 16.05 20.68 -3.02
CA LYS A 25 15.93 22.00 -3.66
C LYS A 25 14.69 22.14 -4.55
N ARG A 26 13.54 21.61 -4.11
CA ARG A 26 12.26 21.69 -4.84
C ARG A 26 11.20 22.36 -3.97
N PRO A 27 10.15 22.98 -4.57
CA PRO A 27 9.07 23.56 -3.80
C PRO A 27 8.28 22.48 -3.06
N VAL A 28 7.83 22.78 -1.82
CA VAL A 28 7.13 21.82 -0.95
C VAL A 28 5.89 21.21 -1.61
N ARG A 29 5.17 21.97 -2.46
CA ARG A 29 4.02 21.45 -3.21
C ARG A 29 4.39 20.27 -4.10
N ALA A 30 5.52 20.37 -4.81
CA ALA A 30 5.93 19.34 -5.77
C ALA A 30 6.36 18.07 -5.05
N VAL A 31 7.05 18.23 -3.91
CA VAL A 31 7.41 17.11 -3.03
C VAL A 31 6.17 16.46 -2.45
N LEU A 32 5.19 17.23 -1.98
CA LEU A 32 3.93 16.71 -1.47
C LEU A 32 3.15 15.98 -2.57
N THR A 33 3.11 16.52 -3.78
CA THR A 33 2.49 15.84 -4.93
C THR A 33 3.20 14.52 -5.22
N ASP A 34 4.52 14.47 -5.32
CA ASP A 34 5.26 13.23 -5.62
C ASP A 34 5.08 12.18 -4.52
N VAL A 35 5.10 12.60 -3.25
CA VAL A 35 4.89 11.69 -2.11
C VAL A 35 3.45 11.18 -2.10
N LEU A 36 2.46 12.04 -2.38
CA LEU A 36 1.06 11.63 -2.48
C LEU A 36 0.84 10.73 -3.68
N SER A 37 1.40 11.04 -4.84
CA SER A 37 1.35 10.18 -6.03
C SER A 37 1.98 8.84 -5.74
N SER A 38 3.20 8.78 -5.19
CA SER A 38 3.83 7.50 -4.87
C SER A 38 3.05 6.70 -3.81
N ALA A 39 2.48 7.38 -2.81
CA ALA A 39 1.65 6.71 -1.81
C ALA A 39 0.32 6.22 -2.40
N LEU A 40 -0.30 6.98 -3.30
CA LEU A 40 -1.57 6.67 -3.93
C LEU A 40 -1.42 5.75 -5.15
N ASP A 41 -0.27 5.69 -5.83
CA ASP A 41 0.04 4.73 -6.89
C ASP A 41 0.12 3.32 -6.31
N ALA A 42 0.56 3.20 -5.06
CA ALA A 42 0.43 1.95 -4.31
C ALA A 42 -1.03 1.58 -3.99
N TRP A 43 -1.98 2.52 -4.18
CA TRP A 43 -3.42 2.35 -3.96
C TRP A 43 -4.22 2.32 -5.28
N ASP A 44 -3.70 2.91 -6.36
CA ASP A 44 -4.30 2.93 -7.68
C ASP A 44 -3.95 1.62 -8.39
N VAL A 45 -4.71 0.60 -8.01
CA VAL A 45 -4.78 -0.72 -8.66
C VAL A 45 -5.46 -0.53 -10.04
N GLN A 46 -4.96 0.38 -10.89
CA GLN A 46 -5.12 0.27 -12.34
C GLN A 46 -4.09 -0.75 -12.82
N ASP A 47 -4.32 -1.97 -12.35
CA ASP A 47 -3.39 -3.05 -12.46
C ASP A 47 -3.66 -3.74 -13.79
N GLU A 48 -2.64 -3.76 -14.64
CA GLU A 48 -2.64 -4.58 -15.84
C GLU A 48 -3.21 -5.96 -15.50
N ALA A 49 -4.20 -6.41 -16.27
CA ALA A 49 -4.89 -7.67 -16.06
C ALA A 49 -3.86 -8.79 -15.86
N ILE A 50 -3.98 -9.58 -14.79
CA ILE A 50 -2.96 -10.55 -14.37
C ILE A 50 -2.68 -11.58 -15.49
N GLU A 51 -3.65 -11.79 -16.38
CA GLU A 51 -3.56 -12.61 -17.59
C GLU A 51 -2.49 -12.14 -18.58
N ARG A 52 -2.09 -10.86 -18.53
CA ARG A 52 -1.06 -10.28 -19.39
C ARG A 52 0.33 -10.32 -18.78
N TRP A 53 0.45 -10.68 -17.51
CA TRP A 53 1.75 -10.74 -16.84
C TRP A 53 2.59 -11.91 -17.35
N ALA A 54 3.91 -11.76 -17.33
CA ALA A 54 4.83 -12.87 -17.56
C ALA A 54 4.77 -13.90 -16.42
N ASP A 55 5.01 -15.17 -16.72
CA ASP A 55 4.90 -16.28 -15.76
C ASP A 55 5.73 -16.07 -14.49
N GLN A 56 6.95 -15.53 -14.63
CA GLN A 56 7.81 -15.24 -13.47
C GLN A 56 7.20 -14.19 -12.54
N ARG A 57 6.50 -13.19 -13.10
CA ARG A 57 5.81 -12.16 -12.32
C ARG A 57 4.59 -12.75 -11.59
N VAL A 58 3.82 -13.59 -12.28
CA VAL A 58 2.69 -14.33 -11.67
C VAL A 58 3.18 -15.18 -10.50
N LEU A 59 4.26 -15.95 -10.69
CA LEU A 59 4.85 -16.77 -9.62
C LEU A 59 5.36 -15.93 -8.46
N SER A 60 6.06 -14.82 -8.72
CA SER A 60 6.51 -13.91 -7.64
C SER A 60 5.34 -13.32 -6.85
N GLN A 61 4.21 -13.04 -7.52
CA GLN A 61 3.02 -12.50 -6.87
C GLN A 61 2.31 -13.56 -6.02
N CYS A 62 2.35 -14.84 -6.41
CA CYS A 62 1.85 -15.93 -5.59
C CYS A 62 2.56 -16.02 -4.23
N ASP A 63 3.83 -15.62 -4.18
CA ASP A 63 4.64 -15.62 -2.95
C ASP A 63 4.70 -14.26 -2.26
N ALA A 64 4.02 -13.26 -2.81
CA ALA A 64 3.99 -11.92 -2.25
C ALA A 64 3.45 -11.94 -0.81
N GLN A 65 4.08 -11.12 0.02
CA GLN A 65 3.69 -10.87 1.40
C GLN A 65 3.80 -9.37 1.67
N MET A 66 2.97 -8.90 2.59
CA MET A 66 3.12 -7.57 3.18
C MET A 66 4.53 -7.45 3.78
N SER A 67 5.15 -6.28 3.67
CA SER A 67 6.51 -6.12 4.18
C SER A 67 6.56 -6.39 5.70
N PRO A 68 7.65 -6.97 6.24
CA PRO A 68 7.74 -7.32 7.66
C PRO A 68 7.41 -6.15 8.59
N ARG A 69 7.95 -4.96 8.28
CA ARG A 69 7.68 -3.73 9.04
C ARG A 69 6.20 -3.33 9.03
N GLN A 70 5.52 -3.44 7.88
CA GLN A 70 4.10 -3.12 7.79
C GLN A 70 3.25 -4.17 8.51
N SER A 71 3.63 -5.44 8.42
CA SER A 71 2.95 -6.54 9.11
C SER A 71 3.06 -6.41 10.63
N GLU A 72 4.26 -6.16 11.15
CA GLU A 72 4.51 -5.90 12.57
C GLU A 72 3.66 -4.72 13.06
N ARG A 73 3.69 -3.61 12.30
CA ARG A 73 2.91 -2.41 12.64
C ARG A 73 1.40 -2.67 12.63
N LEU A 74 0.92 -3.44 11.67
CA LEU A 74 -0.49 -3.83 11.60
C LEU A 74 -0.89 -4.66 12.83
N SER A 75 -0.06 -5.65 13.21
CA SER A 75 -0.29 -6.45 14.42
C SER A 75 -0.34 -5.60 15.68
N GLU A 76 0.62 -4.68 15.88
CA GLU A 76 0.61 -3.76 17.02
C GLU A 76 -0.67 -2.92 17.11
N LEU A 77 -1.14 -2.39 15.98
CA LEU A 77 -2.33 -1.54 15.94
C LEU A 77 -3.61 -2.34 16.18
N LEU A 78 -3.68 -3.59 15.71
CA LEU A 78 -4.78 -4.50 16.00
C LEU A 78 -4.81 -4.87 17.49
N ASP A 79 -3.66 -5.15 18.11
CA ASP A 79 -3.57 -5.42 19.56
C ASP A 79 -4.02 -4.20 20.38
N ARG A 80 -3.62 -2.99 19.97
CA ARG A 80 -4.09 -1.74 20.57
C ARG A 80 -5.59 -1.54 20.38
N GLN A 81 -6.15 -1.91 19.23
CA GLN A 81 -7.58 -1.84 18.98
C GLN A 81 -8.35 -2.79 19.90
N GLN A 82 -7.91 -4.06 19.99
CA GLN A 82 -8.53 -5.09 20.84
C GLN A 82 -8.47 -4.73 22.33
N SER A 83 -7.37 -4.10 22.77
CA SER A 83 -7.21 -3.62 24.15
C SER A 83 -7.85 -2.26 24.43
N GLY A 84 -8.52 -1.64 23.45
CA GLY A 84 -9.17 -0.33 23.59
C GLY A 84 -8.20 0.85 23.76
N ARG A 85 -6.91 0.67 23.43
CA ARG A 85 -5.84 1.68 23.57
C ARG A 85 -5.49 2.39 22.26
N LEU A 86 -6.17 2.04 21.16
CA LEU A 86 -5.95 2.67 19.86
C LEU A 86 -6.39 4.14 19.90
N THR A 87 -5.45 5.04 19.62
CA THR A 87 -5.71 6.48 19.63
C THR A 87 -6.45 6.93 18.37
N VAL A 88 -7.07 8.11 18.42
CA VAL A 88 -7.77 8.70 17.25
C VAL A 88 -6.80 8.93 16.08
N ASP A 89 -5.55 9.31 16.38
CA ASP A 89 -4.51 9.56 15.38
C ASP A 89 -3.98 8.27 14.73
N GLU A 90 -4.13 7.12 15.38
CA GLU A 90 -3.69 5.82 14.86
C GLU A 90 -4.75 5.10 14.03
N LYS A 91 -6.04 5.47 14.16
CA LYS A 91 -7.11 4.88 13.35
C LYS A 91 -6.85 4.98 11.85
N PRO A 92 -6.46 6.13 11.28
CA PRO A 92 -6.16 6.22 9.85
C PRO A 92 -5.01 5.31 9.42
N GLU A 93 -3.98 5.15 10.27
CA GLU A 93 -2.83 4.28 10.00
C GLU A 93 -3.26 2.80 9.94
N LEU A 94 -4.08 2.35 10.91
CA LEU A 94 -4.65 1.01 10.93
C LEU A 94 -5.48 0.75 9.67
N TRP A 95 -6.36 1.67 9.31
CA TRP A 95 -7.20 1.54 8.11
C TRP A 95 -6.36 1.44 6.83
N ALA A 96 -5.30 2.23 6.70
CA ALA A 96 -4.40 2.16 5.56
C ALA A 96 -3.67 0.81 5.47
N LEU A 97 -3.15 0.29 6.60
CA LEU A 97 -2.46 -0.99 6.63
C LEU A 97 -3.40 -2.17 6.35
N MET A 98 -4.64 -2.12 6.87
CA MET A 98 -5.67 -3.11 6.53
C MET A 98 -5.97 -3.14 5.02
N ARG A 99 -6.06 -1.97 4.37
CA ARG A 99 -6.28 -1.92 2.92
C ARG A 99 -5.13 -2.50 2.11
N VAL A 100 -3.88 -2.22 2.49
CA VAL A 100 -2.71 -2.84 1.85
C VAL A 100 -2.75 -4.35 2.00
N TYR A 101 -3.09 -4.84 3.20
CA TYR A 101 -3.23 -6.27 3.46
C TYR A 101 -4.32 -6.90 2.58
N GLU A 102 -5.53 -6.35 2.58
CA GLU A 102 -6.67 -6.85 1.77
C GLU A 102 -6.36 -6.87 0.27
N ALA A 103 -5.83 -5.77 -0.26
CA ALA A 103 -5.45 -5.66 -1.66
C ALA A 103 -4.36 -6.67 -2.04
N GLY A 104 -3.35 -6.85 -1.16
CA GLY A 104 -2.31 -7.85 -1.34
C GLY A 104 -2.85 -9.28 -1.37
N GLN A 105 -3.80 -9.61 -0.48
CA GLN A 105 -4.44 -10.93 -0.48
C GLN A 105 -5.27 -11.17 -1.74
N LEU A 106 -6.05 -10.19 -2.18
CA LEU A 106 -6.83 -10.29 -3.42
C LEU A 106 -5.90 -10.55 -4.62
N ARG A 107 -4.84 -9.75 -4.76
CA ARG A 107 -3.88 -9.88 -5.87
C ARG A 107 -3.15 -11.22 -5.83
N LYS A 108 -2.83 -11.73 -4.64
CA LYS A 108 -2.23 -13.05 -4.44
C LYS A 108 -3.19 -14.17 -4.85
N ALA A 109 -4.47 -14.06 -4.52
CA ALA A 109 -5.49 -15.03 -4.93
C ALA A 109 -5.66 -15.05 -6.45
N GLU A 110 -5.71 -13.88 -7.10
CA GLU A 110 -5.74 -13.76 -8.56
C GLU A 110 -4.51 -14.40 -9.21
N ALA A 111 -3.31 -14.15 -8.66
CA ALA A 111 -2.08 -14.73 -9.17
C ALA A 111 -2.03 -16.25 -8.99
N LEU A 112 -2.54 -16.78 -7.87
CA LEU A 112 -2.64 -18.22 -7.63
C LEU A 112 -3.62 -18.86 -8.63
N ALA A 113 -4.78 -18.26 -8.85
CA ALA A 113 -5.75 -18.73 -9.83
C ALA A 113 -5.14 -18.74 -11.24
N GLU A 114 -4.41 -17.69 -11.61
CA GLU A 114 -3.74 -17.60 -12.90
C GLU A 114 -2.58 -18.61 -13.04
N ALA A 115 -1.79 -18.80 -11.99
CA ALA A 115 -0.71 -19.78 -11.96
C ALA A 115 -1.25 -21.21 -12.16
N VAL A 116 -2.39 -21.54 -11.53
CA VAL A 116 -3.08 -22.82 -11.74
C VAL A 116 -3.63 -22.91 -13.17
N ARG A 117 -4.28 -21.85 -13.67
CA ARG A 117 -4.81 -21.80 -15.04
C ARG A 117 -3.73 -22.03 -16.11
N ARG A 118 -2.52 -21.51 -15.88
CA ARG A 118 -1.36 -21.71 -16.77
C ARG A 118 -0.58 -23.00 -16.52
N GLY A 119 -0.90 -23.76 -15.47
CA GLY A 119 -0.15 -24.96 -15.09
C GLY A 119 1.21 -24.68 -14.43
N LEU A 120 1.45 -23.45 -13.95
CA LEU A 120 2.68 -23.05 -13.24
C LEU A 120 2.69 -23.51 -11.77
N ARG A 121 1.51 -23.77 -11.19
CA ARG A 121 1.32 -24.35 -9.86
C ARG A 121 0.24 -25.41 -9.89
N ALA A 122 0.37 -26.43 -9.04
CA ALA A 122 -0.71 -27.35 -8.78
C ALA A 122 -1.87 -26.61 -8.09
N PRO A 123 -3.14 -26.96 -8.38
CA PRO A 123 -4.26 -26.50 -7.57
C PRO A 123 -4.00 -26.91 -6.11
N GLY A 124 -4.01 -25.95 -5.20
CA GLY A 124 -3.82 -26.25 -3.78
C GLY A 124 -4.94 -27.18 -3.32
N ASN A 125 -4.59 -28.32 -2.72
CA ASN A 125 -5.56 -29.12 -1.99
C ASN A 125 -6.06 -28.26 -0.82
N THR A 126 -7.35 -27.90 -0.84
CA THR A 126 -8.10 -27.43 0.33
C THR A 126 -8.06 -28.45 1.45
#